data_AF-A0A3T1D1P5-F1
#
_entry.id   AF-A0A3T1D1P5-F1
#
_cell.length_a   1.000
_cell.length_b   1.000
_cell.length_c   1.000
_cell.angle_alpha   90.00
_cell.angle_beta   90.00
_cell.angle_gamma   90.00
#
_symmetry.space_group_name_H-M   'P 1'
#
loop_
_entity.id
_entity.type
_entity.pdbx_description
1 polymer ?
#
loop_
_entity_poly.entity_id
_entity_poly.type
_entity_poly.pdbx_seq_one_letter_code
_entity_poly.pdbx_strand_id
1 'polypeptide(L)'
;MAKVIAPNNQYNGVSAGVTFIHGSGETSDPSLLDWFREHGYEVEEVQEEIKQPATDKPLDKQTLPELKDYAALHEIDIGEASKKEDILSVIQLEISKREAAKQGAEGGGAGGNQQSGDPDAS
;
A
#
# COMPACT_ATOMS: atom_id res chain seq x y z
N MET A 1 -12.35 2.35 -0.73
CA MET A 1 -13.05 3.18 0.29
C MET A 1 -12.02 3.71 1.25
N ALA A 2 -12.23 4.85 1.88
CA ALA A 2 -11.30 5.40 2.85
C ALA A 2 -12.01 5.69 4.16
N LYS A 3 -11.31 5.45 5.26
CA LYS A 3 -11.76 5.71 6.61
C LYS A 3 -11.19 7.05 7.06
N VAL A 4 -12.07 7.93 7.51
CA VAL A 4 -11.75 9.25 8.04
C VAL A 4 -11.90 9.21 9.54
N ILE A 5 -10.83 9.55 10.26
CA ILE A 5 -10.80 9.65 11.71
C ILE A 5 -10.81 11.13 12.11
N ALA A 6 -11.80 11.50 12.91
CA ALA A 6 -11.94 12.81 13.48
C ALA A 6 -10.91 13.01 14.60
N PRO A 7 -10.43 14.24 14.82
CA PRO A 7 -9.52 14.55 15.93
C PRO A 7 -10.12 14.25 17.32
N ASN A 8 -11.44 14.12 17.39
CA ASN A 8 -12.15 13.69 18.59
C ASN A 8 -12.70 12.27 18.39
N ASN A 9 -12.07 11.30 19.02
CA ASN A 9 -12.43 9.87 18.98
C ASN A 9 -13.79 9.53 19.61
N GLN A 10 -14.50 10.50 20.19
CA GLN A 10 -15.86 10.32 20.71
C GLN A 10 -16.90 11.10 19.89
N TYR A 11 -16.51 11.66 18.75
CA TYR A 11 -17.40 12.43 17.89
C TYR A 11 -18.43 11.51 17.22
N ASN A 12 -19.71 11.80 17.45
CA ASN A 12 -20.83 11.14 16.79
C ASN A 12 -21.64 12.23 16.09
N GLY A 13 -21.62 12.25 14.76
CA GLY A 13 -22.20 13.35 13.99
C GLY A 13 -22.02 13.19 12.49
N VAL A 14 -22.43 14.19 11.71
CA VAL A 14 -22.27 14.20 10.26
C VAL A 14 -21.39 15.39 9.87
N SER A 15 -20.25 15.13 9.21
CA SER A 15 -19.34 16.16 8.69
C SER A 15 -19.22 16.04 7.18
N ALA A 16 -19.42 17.15 6.47
CA ALA A 16 -19.37 17.19 4.99
C ALA A 16 -20.27 16.13 4.29
N GLY A 17 -21.33 15.65 4.95
CA GLY A 17 -22.20 14.58 4.45
C GLY A 17 -21.77 13.15 4.82
N VAL A 18 -20.62 12.99 5.47
CA VAL A 18 -20.11 11.71 5.97
C VAL A 18 -20.54 11.52 7.42
N THR A 19 -21.09 10.34 7.73
CA THR A 19 -21.49 10.00 9.11
C THR A 19 -20.27 9.49 9.87
N PHE A 20 -20.05 10.06 11.06
CA PHE A 20 -19.01 9.68 12.00
C PHE A 20 -19.65 8.99 13.21
N ILE A 21 -19.09 7.86 13.60
CA ILE A 21 -19.45 7.08 14.78
C ILE A 21 -18.16 6.83 15.58
N HIS A 22 -18.12 7.27 16.84
CA HIS A 22 -16.92 7.24 17.68
C HIS A 22 -15.67 7.81 16.98
N GLY A 23 -15.84 8.95 16.32
CA GLY A 23 -14.79 9.63 15.59
C GLY A 23 -14.36 8.95 14.30
N SER A 24 -14.99 7.85 13.86
CA SER A 24 -14.67 7.20 12.57
C SER A 24 -15.81 7.36 11.58
N GLY A 25 -15.50 7.82 10.36
CA GLY A 25 -16.41 7.88 9.23
C GLY A 25 -15.82 7.19 8.01
N GLU A 26 -16.64 6.82 7.04
CA GLU A 26 -16.20 6.15 5.82
C GLU A 26 -16.68 6.95 4.61
N THR A 27 -15.77 7.23 3.68
CA THR A 27 -16.10 7.92 2.44
C THR A 27 -15.26 7.42 1.28
N SER A 28 -15.82 7.47 0.08
CA SER A 28 -15.14 7.10 -1.16
C SER A 28 -14.89 8.29 -2.07
N ASP A 29 -15.31 9.50 -1.66
CA ASP A 29 -15.17 10.73 -2.42
C ASP A 29 -13.76 11.33 -2.24
N PRO A 30 -12.89 11.30 -3.27
CA PRO A 30 -11.51 11.77 -3.14
C PRO A 30 -11.41 13.26 -2.79
N SER A 31 -12.36 14.08 -3.26
CA SER A 31 -12.42 15.51 -2.93
C SER A 31 -12.73 15.76 -1.45
N LEU A 32 -13.52 14.90 -0.81
CA LEU A 32 -13.80 14.99 0.62
C LEU A 32 -12.60 14.54 1.44
N LEU A 33 -11.89 13.49 1.01
CA LEU A 33 -10.69 12.99 1.68
C LEU A 33 -9.61 14.07 1.78
N ASP A 34 -9.37 14.81 0.70
CA ASP A 34 -8.40 15.89 0.69
C ASP A 34 -8.81 17.02 1.64
N TRP A 35 -10.09 17.42 1.58
CA TRP A 35 -10.67 18.40 2.51
C TRP A 35 -10.48 17.98 3.98
N PHE A 36 -10.74 16.71 4.30
CA PHE A 36 -10.55 16.18 5.65
C PHE A 36 -9.09 16.28 6.11
N ARG A 37 -8.12 15.94 5.24
CA ARG A 37 -6.69 16.08 5.53
C ARG A 37 -6.30 17.52 5.83
N GLU A 38 -6.76 18.48 5.03
CA GLU A 38 -6.50 19.91 5.25
C GLU A 38 -7.14 20.45 6.53
N HIS A 39 -8.28 19.89 6.93
CA HIS A 39 -9.03 20.29 8.12
C HIS A 39 -8.61 19.57 9.42
N GLY A 40 -7.54 18.77 9.38
CA GLY A 40 -6.97 18.10 10.56
C GLY A 40 -7.65 16.79 10.94
N TYR A 41 -8.31 16.14 9.97
CA TYR A 41 -8.80 14.76 10.10
C TYR A 41 -7.77 13.80 9.53
N GLU A 42 -7.66 12.63 10.13
CA GLU A 42 -6.77 11.57 9.68
C GLU A 42 -7.51 10.71 8.65
N VAL A 43 -6.93 10.53 7.46
CA VAL A 43 -7.54 9.75 6.38
C VAL A 43 -6.72 8.50 6.12
N GLU A 44 -7.24 7.37 6.58
CA GLU A 44 -6.75 6.04 6.27
C GLU A 44 -7.41 5.56 4.98
N GLU A 45 -6.70 5.61 3.86
CA GLU A 45 -7.16 4.92 2.66
C GLU A 45 -7.14 3.42 2.93
N VAL A 46 -8.32 2.86 3.22
CA VAL A 46 -8.55 1.41 3.25
C VAL A 46 -8.54 0.93 1.79
N GLN A 47 -7.36 0.97 1.19
CA GLN A 47 -7.04 -0.02 0.18
C GLN A 47 -7.15 -1.35 0.91
N GLU A 48 -7.91 -2.30 0.35
CA GLU A 48 -7.74 -3.71 0.70
C GLU A 48 -6.30 -4.08 0.37
N GLU A 49 -5.39 -3.68 1.24
CA GLU A 49 -3.98 -4.00 1.19
C GLU A 49 -3.90 -5.43 1.70
N ILE A 50 -4.02 -6.36 0.75
CA ILE A 50 -3.16 -7.53 0.74
C ILE A 50 -1.79 -7.02 1.17
N LYS A 51 -1.38 -7.34 2.41
CA LYS A 51 -0.09 -7.02 3.02
C LYS A 51 1.04 -7.13 1.98
N GLN A 52 1.34 -6.04 1.30
CA GLN A 52 2.57 -5.90 0.56
C GLN A 52 3.45 -5.11 1.51
N PRO A 53 4.48 -5.72 2.12
CA PRO A 53 5.38 -4.98 2.98
C PRO A 53 6.02 -3.89 2.12
N ALA A 54 5.60 -2.65 2.35
CA ALA A 54 6.21 -1.46 1.79
C ALA A 54 7.72 -1.53 2.03
N THR A 55 8.45 -1.87 0.98
CA THR A 55 9.92 -1.83 0.92
C THR A 55 10.36 -0.39 0.71
N ASP A 56 10.10 0.45 1.72
CA ASP A 56 10.81 1.72 1.94
C ASP A 56 11.42 1.76 3.35
N LYS A 57 11.54 0.60 4.01
CA LYS A 57 12.40 0.44 5.18
C LYS A 57 13.75 -0.08 4.71
N PRO A 58 14.88 0.56 5.05
CA PRO A 58 16.19 0.01 4.74
C PRO A 58 16.33 -1.35 5.42
N LEU A 59 16.62 -2.40 4.64
CA LEU A 59 16.85 -3.76 5.15
C LEU A 59 17.88 -3.78 6.29
N ASP A 60 18.80 -2.81 6.32
CA ASP A 60 19.80 -2.60 7.39
C ASP A 60 19.20 -2.47 8.79
N LYS A 61 18.00 -1.89 8.90
CA LYS A 61 17.31 -1.71 10.19
C LYS A 61 16.52 -2.95 10.62
N GLN A 62 16.34 -3.92 9.73
CA GLN A 62 15.56 -5.13 10.01
C GLN A 62 16.35 -6.14 10.84
N THR A 63 15.62 -7.05 11.49
CA THR A 63 16.20 -8.13 12.31
C THR A 63 16.54 -9.36 11.46
N LEU A 64 17.42 -10.24 11.96
CA LEU A 64 17.78 -11.50 11.29
C LEU A 64 16.56 -12.34 10.82
N PRO A 65 15.51 -12.54 11.63
CA PRO A 65 14.32 -13.26 11.17
C PRO A 65 13.57 -12.55 10.04
N GLU A 66 13.45 -11.22 10.07
CA GLU A 66 12.80 -10.45 8.99
C GLU A 66 13.57 -10.57 7.67
N LEU A 67 14.91 -10.56 7.72
CA LEU A 67 15.71 -10.75 6.51
C LEU A 67 15.50 -12.14 5.90
N LYS A 68 15.40 -13.19 6.74
CA LYS A 68 15.13 -14.56 6.24
C LYS A 68 13.73 -14.69 5.66
N ASP A 69 12.75 -14.08 6.30
CA ASP A 69 11.36 -14.07 5.81
C ASP A 69 11.27 -13.34 4.47
N TYR A 70 11.96 -12.20 4.34
CA TYR A 70 12.07 -11.46 3.10
C TYR A 70 12.72 -12.30 1.99
N ALA A 71 13.84 -12.98 2.28
CA ALA A 71 14.48 -13.86 1.31
C ALA A 71 13.55 -14.99 0.84
N ALA A 72 12.81 -15.61 1.77
CA ALA A 72 11.86 -16.67 1.44
C ALA A 72 10.69 -16.14 0.58
N LEU A 73 10.14 -14.98 0.93
CA LEU A 73 9.05 -14.34 0.19
C LEU A 73 9.47 -13.96 -1.24
N HIS A 74 10.70 -13.49 -1.40
CA HIS A 74 11.24 -13.08 -2.69
C HIS A 74 11.94 -14.21 -3.44
N GLU A 75 11.88 -15.45 -2.96
CA GLU A 75 12.58 -16.61 -3.55
C GLU A 75 14.07 -16.31 -3.81
N ILE A 76 14.73 -15.74 -2.80
CA ILE A 76 16.17 -15.44 -2.80
C ILE A 76 16.88 -16.54 -2.02
N ASP A 77 17.85 -17.17 -2.66
CA ASP A 77 18.71 -18.16 -2.02
C ASP A 77 19.75 -17.46 -1.14
N ILE A 78 19.63 -17.62 0.17
CA ILE A 78 20.59 -17.08 1.16
C ILE A 78 21.77 -18.03 1.42
N GLY A 79 21.80 -19.21 0.79
CA GLY A 79 22.84 -20.22 0.99
C GLY A 79 23.10 -20.55 2.47
N GLU A 80 24.38 -20.60 2.84
CA GLU A 80 24.85 -20.85 4.22
C GLU A 80 24.95 -19.56 5.07
N ALA A 81 24.46 -18.43 4.57
CA ALA A 81 24.54 -17.14 5.25
C ALA A 81 23.82 -17.21 6.60
N SER A 82 24.61 -17.19 7.68
CA SER A 82 24.11 -17.25 9.06
C SER A 82 24.26 -15.91 9.81
N LYS A 83 24.94 -14.93 9.19
CA LYS A 83 25.17 -13.60 9.75
C LYS A 83 24.19 -12.60 9.13
N LYS A 84 23.68 -11.68 9.95
CA LYS A 84 22.76 -10.62 9.50
C LYS A 84 23.29 -9.87 8.29
N GLU A 85 24.53 -9.43 8.34
CA GLU A 85 25.19 -8.64 7.29
C GLU A 85 25.35 -9.42 5.98
N ASP A 86 25.65 -10.72 6.09
CA ASP A 86 25.85 -11.61 4.95
C ASP A 86 24.53 -11.90 4.23
N ILE A 87 23.49 -12.25 5.00
CA ILE A 87 22.12 -12.44 4.50
C ILE A 87 21.60 -11.17 3.83
N LEU A 88 21.78 -10.02 4.49
CA LEU A 88 21.34 -8.72 3.97
C LEU A 88 22.03 -8.38 2.65
N SER A 89 23.34 -8.63 2.53
CA SER A 89 24.10 -8.36 1.32
C SER A 89 23.62 -9.22 0.15
N VAL A 90 23.36 -10.51 0.38
CA VAL A 90 22.84 -11.42 -0.64
C VAL A 90 21.45 -10.97 -1.11
N ILE A 91 20.57 -10.65 -0.16
CA ILE A 91 19.21 -10.17 -0.46
C ILE A 91 19.26 -8.87 -1.27
N GLN A 92 19.98 -7.85 -0.80
CA GLN A 92 20.08 -6.57 -1.51
C GLN A 92 20.69 -6.73 -2.90
N LEU A 93 21.72 -7.58 -3.04
CA LEU A 93 22.36 -7.85 -4.33
C LEU A 93 21.38 -8.51 -5.32
N GLU A 94 20.65 -9.53 -4.88
CA GLU A 94 19.70 -10.26 -5.73
C GLU A 94 18.49 -9.39 -6.08
N ILE A 95 17.95 -8.62 -5.12
CA ILE A 95 16.93 -7.60 -5.38
C ILE A 95 17.45 -6.62 -6.43
N SER A 96 18.61 -5.99 -6.21
CA SER A 96 19.16 -4.98 -7.13
C SER A 96 19.36 -5.55 -8.55
N LYS A 97 19.81 -6.80 -8.65
CA LYS A 97 19.99 -7.52 -9.92
C LYS A 97 18.65 -7.83 -10.60
N ARG A 98 17.62 -8.20 -9.83
CA ARG A 98 16.27 -8.51 -10.34
C ARG A 98 15.46 -7.25 -10.66
N GLU A 99 15.55 -6.19 -9.87
CA GLU A 99 14.90 -4.90 -10.11
C GLU A 99 15.45 -4.23 -11.37
N ALA A 100 16.76 -4.28 -11.58
CA ALA A 100 17.38 -3.83 -12.84
C ALA A 100 16.85 -4.60 -14.06
N ALA A 101 16.40 -5.85 -13.89
CA ALA A 101 15.79 -6.65 -14.94
C ALA A 101 14.26 -6.46 -15.06
N LYS A 102 13.56 -6.14 -13.95
CA LYS A 102 12.10 -5.96 -13.90
C LYS A 102 11.62 -4.55 -14.21
N GLN A 103 12.48 -3.53 -14.19
CA GLN A 103 12.13 -2.15 -14.62
C GLN A 103 11.73 -2.04 -16.11
N GLY A 104 11.65 -3.14 -16.86
CA GLY A 104 11.02 -3.22 -18.18
C GLY A 104 9.66 -3.92 -18.25
N ALA A 105 9.13 -4.52 -17.17
CA ALA A 105 7.98 -5.42 -17.27
C ALA A 105 7.11 -5.53 -16.01
N GLU A 106 6.71 -4.40 -15.40
CA GLU A 106 5.48 -4.37 -14.60
C GLU A 106 4.86 -2.96 -14.61
N GLY A 107 4.65 -2.46 -15.83
CA GLY A 107 3.74 -1.37 -16.15
C GLY A 107 2.89 -1.83 -17.32
N GLY A 108 1.93 -2.71 -17.07
CA GLY A 108 1.23 -3.37 -18.18
C GLY A 108 0.02 -4.19 -17.78
N GLY A 109 -1.08 -3.48 -17.53
CA GLY A 109 -2.40 -3.92 -18.00
C GLY A 109 -3.13 -4.99 -17.19
N ALA A 110 -4.05 -4.53 -16.35
CA ALA A 110 -5.43 -5.00 -16.46
C ALA A 110 -6.21 -3.92 -17.22
N GLY A 111 -5.95 -3.84 -18.52
CA GLY A 111 -6.79 -3.13 -19.47
C GLY A 111 -7.97 -4.00 -19.87
N GLY A 112 -9.12 -3.36 -20.06
CA GLY A 112 -10.18 -3.84 -20.93
C GLY A 112 -11.27 -4.67 -20.27
N ASN A 113 -12.36 -4.01 -19.87
CA ASN A 113 -13.65 -4.55 -20.26
C ASN A 113 -14.25 -3.65 -21.34
N GLN A 114 -14.32 -4.21 -22.55
CA GLN A 114 -14.84 -3.60 -23.77
C GLN A 114 -16.36 -3.72 -23.82
N GLN A 115 -16.97 -2.84 -24.65
CA GLN A 115 -18.25 -3.00 -25.36
C GLN A 115 -19.51 -3.11 -24.49
N SER A 116 -20.52 -2.26 -24.63
CA SER A 116 -21.21 -1.78 -25.84
C SER A 116 -22.09 -0.60 -25.38
N GLY A 117 -22.24 0.52 -26.07
CA GLY A 117 -22.55 0.65 -27.48
C GLY A 117 -24.04 0.93 -27.61
N ASP A 118 -24.48 2.14 -27.33
CA ASP A 118 -25.79 2.63 -27.79
C ASP A 118 -25.70 4.13 -28.12
N PRO A 119 -25.72 4.51 -29.41
CA PRO A 119 -25.95 5.87 -29.84
C PRO A 119 -27.45 6.07 -30.05
N ASP A 120 -28.18 6.52 -29.02
CA ASP A 120 -29.55 6.98 -29.25
C ASP A 120 -29.55 8.46 -29.61
N ALA A 121 -29.45 8.69 -30.91
CA ALA A 121 -29.80 9.94 -31.54
C ALA A 121 -31.12 9.73 -32.30
N SER A 122 -32.24 10.20 -31.74
CA SER A 122 -33.39 10.81 -32.45
C SER A 122 -34.44 11.31 -31.47
#